data_AF-A0A285M4X8-F1
#
_entry.id   AF-A0A285M4X8-F1
#
_cell.length_a   1.000
_cell.length_b   1.000
_cell.length_c   1.000
_cell.angle_alpha   90.00
_cell.angle_beta   90.00
_cell.angle_gamma   90.00
#
_symmetry.space_group_name_H-M   'P 1'
#
loop_
_entity.id
_entity.type
_entity.pdbx_description
1 polymer ?
#
loop_
_entity_poly.entity_id
_entity_poly.type
_entity_poly.pdbx_seq_one_letter_code
_entity_poly.pdbx_strand_id
1 'polypeptide(L)'
;MSENNTIQEVKDAITGMAAGAAALSGWSAGQAALIGVKAEVSASARIAQGQEMPSALDAAVPEAEMLMLMDVFCKALDETNDAMAAFDRVVAIKMKATEGVAGADETKKVAEAEYRDALKSGLAPQAAMLSAFLTAGAMLRTIAAGSH
;
A
#
# COMPACT_ATOMS: atom_id res chain seq x y z
N MET A 1 -8.92 5.27 -35.93
CA MET A 1 -8.18 5.33 -34.65
C MET A 1 -7.95 3.89 -34.24
N SER A 2 -6.70 3.45 -34.16
CA SER A 2 -6.37 2.04 -33.93
C SER A 2 -6.55 1.69 -32.45
N GLU A 3 -6.93 0.45 -32.19
CA GLU A 3 -7.09 -0.20 -30.87
C GLU A 3 -5.94 0.08 -29.89
N ASN A 4 -4.75 0.36 -30.43
CA ASN A 4 -3.54 0.72 -29.69
C ASN A 4 -3.63 2.07 -28.95
N ASN A 5 -4.37 3.05 -29.52
CA ASN A 5 -4.57 4.34 -28.85
C ASN A 5 -5.50 4.20 -27.64
N THR A 6 -6.54 3.38 -27.76
CA THR A 6 -7.50 3.13 -26.67
C THR A 6 -6.85 2.41 -25.49
N ILE A 7 -5.97 1.45 -25.75
CA ILE A 7 -5.21 0.76 -24.69
C ILE A 7 -4.28 1.73 -23.97
N GLN A 8 -3.59 2.61 -24.69
CA GLN A 8 -2.70 3.60 -24.09
C GLN A 8 -3.47 4.61 -23.22
N GLU A 9 -4.62 5.09 -23.69
CA GLU A 9 -5.49 6.00 -22.93
C GLU A 9 -5.96 5.38 -21.61
N VAL A 10 -6.31 4.08 -21.60
CA VAL A 10 -6.70 3.37 -20.39
C VAL A 10 -5.53 3.27 -19.39
N LYS A 11 -4.31 2.98 -19.88
CA LYS A 11 -3.12 2.91 -19.02
C LYS A 11 -2.75 4.25 -18.42
N ASP A 12 -2.83 5.31 -19.20
CA ASP A 12 -2.57 6.68 -18.75
C ASP A 12 -3.61 7.11 -17.70
N ALA A 13 -4.88 6.73 -17.90
CA ALA A 13 -5.94 6.97 -16.93
C ALA A 13 -5.68 6.23 -15.60
N ILE A 14 -5.32 4.93 -15.64
CA ILE A 14 -4.98 4.17 -14.43
C ILE A 14 -3.82 4.83 -13.68
N THR A 15 -2.75 5.14 -14.41
CA THR A 15 -1.55 5.78 -13.87
C THR A 15 -1.91 7.10 -13.18
N GLY A 16 -2.69 7.95 -13.85
CA GLY A 16 -3.12 9.24 -13.33
C GLY A 16 -4.01 9.13 -12.09
N MET A 17 -4.98 8.20 -12.10
CA MET A 17 -5.87 7.97 -10.94
C MET A 17 -5.09 7.48 -9.72
N ALA A 18 -4.24 6.47 -9.89
CA ALA A 18 -3.46 5.91 -8.79
C ALA A 18 -2.40 6.90 -8.26
N ALA A 19 -1.71 7.63 -9.14
CA ALA A 19 -0.77 8.67 -8.73
C ALA A 19 -1.48 9.84 -8.03
N GLY A 20 -2.64 10.28 -8.53
CA GLY A 20 -3.44 11.33 -7.90
C GLY A 20 -3.91 10.93 -6.50
N ALA A 21 -4.44 9.72 -6.36
CA ALA A 21 -4.83 9.18 -5.06
C ALA A 21 -3.64 9.09 -4.09
N ALA A 22 -2.48 8.61 -4.55
CA ALA A 22 -1.28 8.56 -3.75
C ALA A 22 -0.80 9.96 -3.29
N ALA A 23 -0.83 10.95 -4.17
CA ALA A 23 -0.46 12.32 -3.82
C ALA A 23 -1.40 12.90 -2.75
N LEU A 24 -2.71 12.65 -2.85
CA LEU A 24 -3.70 13.05 -1.84
C LEU A 24 -3.47 12.34 -0.50
N SER A 25 -3.02 11.09 -0.53
CA SER A 25 -2.59 10.32 0.64
C SER A 25 -1.25 10.78 1.24
N GLY A 26 -0.63 11.83 0.70
CA GLY A 26 0.57 12.46 1.27
C GLY A 26 1.90 11.88 0.80
N TRP A 27 1.90 11.05 -0.24
CA TRP A 27 3.14 10.60 -0.89
C TRP A 27 3.81 11.76 -1.65
N SER A 28 5.15 11.76 -1.71
CA SER A 28 5.87 12.74 -2.54
C SER A 28 5.53 12.55 -4.01
N ALA A 29 5.70 13.60 -4.84
CA ALA A 29 5.38 13.52 -6.27
C ALA A 29 6.08 12.36 -6.99
N GLY A 30 7.35 12.08 -6.65
CA GLY A 30 8.09 10.95 -7.22
C GLY A 30 7.55 9.59 -6.78
N GLN A 31 7.18 9.43 -5.51
CA GLN A 31 6.59 8.20 -4.98
C GLN A 31 5.18 7.97 -5.55
N ALA A 32 4.37 9.03 -5.63
CA ALA A 32 3.05 8.97 -6.21
C ALA A 32 3.08 8.55 -7.70
N ALA A 33 4.01 9.12 -8.48
CA ALA A 33 4.21 8.70 -9.87
C ALA A 33 4.60 7.22 -9.98
N LEU A 34 5.49 6.75 -9.10
CA LEU A 34 5.90 5.34 -9.09
C LEU A 34 4.75 4.40 -8.67
N ILE A 35 3.93 4.79 -7.68
CA ILE A 35 2.70 4.07 -7.32
C ILE A 35 1.77 3.98 -8.53
N GLY A 36 1.58 5.08 -9.26
CA GLY A 36 0.77 5.10 -10.48
C GLY A 36 1.21 4.06 -11.51
N VAL A 37 2.50 4.04 -11.82
CA VAL A 37 3.07 3.07 -12.79
C VAL A 37 2.92 1.63 -12.31
N LYS A 38 3.14 1.36 -11.01
CA LYS A 38 3.03 -0.01 -10.47
C LYS A 38 1.58 -0.48 -10.36
N ALA A 39 0.67 0.41 -10.00
CA ALA A 39 -0.76 0.15 -9.99
C ALA A 39 -1.26 -0.13 -11.42
N GLU A 40 -0.78 0.59 -12.43
CA GLU A 40 -1.10 0.30 -13.84
C GLU A 40 -0.67 -1.11 -14.25
N VAL A 41 0.59 -1.48 -14.02
CA VAL A 41 1.07 -2.83 -14.38
C VAL A 41 0.22 -3.92 -13.73
N SER A 42 -0.09 -3.74 -12.46
CA SER A 42 -0.84 -4.69 -11.64
C SER A 42 -2.34 -4.74 -12.02
N ALA A 43 -2.97 -3.60 -12.32
CA ALA A 43 -4.36 -3.52 -12.74
C ALA A 43 -4.54 -4.02 -14.18
N SER A 44 -3.66 -3.64 -15.11
CA SER A 44 -3.69 -4.11 -16.50
C SER A 44 -3.62 -5.63 -16.60
N ALA A 45 -2.78 -6.28 -15.77
CA ALA A 45 -2.71 -7.73 -15.71
C ALA A 45 -4.02 -8.37 -15.22
N ARG A 46 -4.68 -7.77 -14.23
CA ARG A 46 -5.97 -8.22 -13.70
C ARG A 46 -7.12 -8.04 -14.70
N ILE A 47 -7.15 -6.91 -15.40
CA ILE A 47 -8.13 -6.64 -16.46
C ILE A 47 -7.97 -7.64 -17.61
N ALA A 48 -6.74 -7.96 -17.99
CA ALA A 48 -6.47 -9.00 -18.99
C ALA A 48 -6.95 -10.40 -18.55
N GLN A 49 -7.07 -10.65 -17.25
CA GLN A 49 -7.66 -11.88 -16.69
C GLN A 49 -9.19 -11.81 -16.56
N GLY A 50 -9.82 -10.74 -17.02
CA GLY A 50 -11.27 -10.55 -16.97
C GLY A 50 -11.80 -9.95 -15.67
N GLN A 51 -10.94 -9.34 -14.84
CA GLN A 51 -11.43 -8.58 -13.69
C GLN A 51 -11.99 -7.22 -14.11
N GLU A 52 -13.07 -6.81 -13.47
CA GLU A 52 -13.65 -5.48 -13.63
C GLU A 52 -12.67 -4.39 -13.17
N MET A 53 -12.63 -3.27 -13.91
CA MET A 53 -11.70 -2.17 -13.67
C MET A 53 -11.69 -1.65 -12.22
N PRO A 54 -12.84 -1.41 -11.55
CA PRO A 54 -12.83 -0.95 -10.16
C PRO A 54 -12.17 -1.95 -9.22
N SER A 55 -12.47 -3.24 -9.37
CA SER A 55 -11.89 -4.31 -8.53
C SER A 55 -10.40 -4.51 -8.80
N ALA A 56 -9.98 -4.37 -10.06
CA ALA A 56 -8.58 -4.43 -10.45
C ALA A 56 -7.76 -3.30 -9.81
N LEU A 57 -8.30 -2.07 -9.82
CA LEU A 57 -7.68 -0.91 -9.18
C LEU A 57 -7.64 -1.01 -7.66
N ASP A 58 -8.75 -1.45 -7.04
CA ASP A 58 -8.85 -1.61 -5.58
C ASP A 58 -7.81 -2.61 -5.05
N ALA A 59 -7.47 -3.65 -5.83
CA ALA A 59 -6.40 -4.57 -5.50
C ALA A 59 -5.00 -4.05 -5.85
N ALA A 60 -4.84 -3.34 -6.97
CA ALA A 60 -3.54 -2.94 -7.50
C ALA A 60 -2.91 -1.76 -6.74
N VAL A 61 -3.72 -0.81 -6.26
CA VAL A 61 -3.20 0.37 -5.55
C VAL A 61 -2.53 -0.02 -4.22
N PRO A 62 -3.14 -0.82 -3.33
CA PRO A 62 -2.48 -1.27 -2.10
C PRO A 62 -1.21 -2.09 -2.36
N GLU A 63 -1.17 -2.88 -3.44
CA GLU A 63 0.03 -3.63 -3.84
C GLU A 63 1.17 -2.69 -4.25
N ALA A 64 0.85 -1.65 -5.03
CA ALA A 64 1.82 -0.63 -5.43
C ALA A 64 2.30 0.21 -4.23
N GLU A 65 1.42 0.54 -3.29
CA GLU A 65 1.80 1.21 -2.04
C GLU A 65 2.73 0.33 -1.19
N MET A 66 2.49 -0.98 -1.13
CA MET A 66 3.33 -1.91 -0.36
C MET A 66 4.79 -1.86 -0.81
N LEU A 67 5.04 -1.75 -2.12
CA LEU A 67 6.38 -1.57 -2.66
C LEU A 67 7.06 -0.31 -2.08
N MET A 68 6.33 0.81 -2.00
CA MET A 68 6.87 2.07 -1.47
C MET A 68 7.10 2.01 0.03
N LEU A 69 6.18 1.38 0.77
CA LEU A 69 6.33 1.17 2.20
C LEU A 69 7.56 0.29 2.49
N MET A 70 7.80 -0.74 1.69
CA MET A 70 8.98 -1.60 1.81
C MET A 70 10.27 -0.85 1.48
N ASP A 71 10.29 -0.02 0.43
CA ASP A 71 11.46 0.82 0.10
C ASP A 71 11.80 1.79 1.25
N VAL A 72 10.79 2.46 1.81
CA VAL A 72 10.98 3.33 2.97
C VAL A 72 11.46 2.54 4.18
N PHE A 73 10.89 1.37 4.44
CA PHE A 73 11.30 0.50 5.53
C PHE A 73 12.77 0.10 5.41
N CYS A 74 13.18 -0.45 4.26
CA CYS A 74 14.53 -0.93 4.03
C CYS A 74 15.55 0.22 4.16
N LYS A 75 15.28 1.39 3.59
CA LYS A 75 16.15 2.57 3.75
C LYS A 75 16.25 3.00 5.21
N ALA A 76 15.14 3.03 5.93
CA ALA A 76 15.14 3.39 7.34
C ALA A 76 15.88 2.35 8.19
N LEU A 77 15.79 1.07 7.85
CA LEU A 77 16.52 -0.01 8.51
C LEU A 77 18.03 0.12 8.25
N ASP A 78 18.44 0.41 7.01
CA ASP A 78 19.85 0.64 6.67
C ASP A 78 20.41 1.89 7.38
N GLU A 79 19.62 2.94 7.50
CA GLU A 79 20.00 4.19 8.17
C GLU A 79 20.13 4.04 9.70
N THR A 80 19.19 3.34 10.33
CA THR A 80 19.06 3.30 11.80
C THR A 80 19.62 2.04 12.43
N ASN A 81 19.73 0.96 11.64
CA ASN A 81 19.97 -0.40 12.12
C ASN A 81 18.98 -0.85 13.22
N ASP A 82 17.79 -0.24 13.25
CA ASP A 82 16.72 -0.49 14.21
C ASP A 82 15.42 -0.81 13.46
N ALA A 83 15.02 -2.07 13.54
CA ALA A 83 13.82 -2.60 12.90
C ALA A 83 12.54 -1.91 13.40
N MET A 84 12.44 -1.59 14.69
CA MET A 84 11.27 -0.91 15.24
C MET A 84 11.22 0.55 14.79
N ALA A 85 12.36 1.26 14.82
CA ALA A 85 12.41 2.64 14.33
C ALA A 85 12.08 2.73 12.83
N ALA A 86 12.56 1.78 12.04
CA ALA A 86 12.22 1.68 10.62
C ALA A 86 10.71 1.42 10.40
N PHE A 87 10.12 0.53 11.19
CA PHE A 87 8.69 0.23 11.14
C PHE A 87 7.84 1.46 11.53
N ASP A 88 8.20 2.15 12.60
CA ASP A 88 7.49 3.34 13.08
C ASP A 88 7.46 4.47 12.04
N ARG A 89 8.54 4.62 11.26
CA ARG A 89 8.60 5.60 10.15
C ARG A 89 7.57 5.29 9.06
N VAL A 90 7.37 4.02 8.73
CA VAL A 90 6.37 3.57 7.75
C VAL A 90 4.96 3.76 8.30
N VAL A 91 4.73 3.37 9.56
CA VAL A 91 3.44 3.57 10.25
C VAL A 91 3.07 5.04 10.29
N ALA A 92 4.01 5.95 10.58
CA ALA A 92 3.75 7.39 10.60
C ALA A 92 3.26 7.92 9.24
N ILE A 93 3.81 7.43 8.13
CA ILE A 93 3.35 7.78 6.78
C ILE A 93 1.90 7.35 6.59
N LYS A 94 1.57 6.10 6.94
CA LYS A 94 0.21 5.57 6.75
C LYS A 94 -0.81 6.21 7.70
N MET A 95 -0.43 6.54 8.93
CA MET A 95 -1.31 7.25 9.85
C MET A 95 -1.62 8.67 9.37
N LYS A 96 -0.64 9.37 8.81
CA LYS A 96 -0.87 10.67 8.19
C LYS A 96 -1.82 10.56 6.99
N ALA A 97 -1.67 9.51 6.17
CA ALA A 97 -2.54 9.24 5.03
C ALA A 97 -3.98 8.85 5.41
N THR A 98 -4.19 8.38 6.64
CA THR A 98 -5.46 7.82 7.14
C THR A 98 -6.08 8.68 8.24
N GLU A 99 -5.68 9.94 8.34
CA GLU A 99 -6.23 10.88 9.31
C GLU A 99 -7.76 10.99 9.14
N GLY A 100 -8.49 10.76 10.23
CA GLY A 100 -9.95 10.77 10.24
C GLY A 100 -10.63 9.51 9.68
N VAL A 101 -9.87 8.50 9.23
CA VAL A 101 -10.43 7.21 8.81
C VAL A 101 -10.81 6.38 10.03
N ALA A 102 -12.07 5.92 10.08
CA ALA A 102 -12.56 5.07 11.15
C ALA A 102 -11.72 3.76 11.22
N GLY A 103 -11.28 3.40 12.43
CA GLY A 103 -10.49 2.20 12.67
C GLY A 103 -8.98 2.33 12.44
N ALA A 104 -8.47 3.47 11.94
CA ALA A 104 -7.03 3.65 11.70
C ALA A 104 -6.16 3.42 12.95
N ASP A 105 -6.56 3.95 14.11
CA ASP A 105 -5.83 3.76 15.38
C ASP A 105 -5.86 2.30 15.87
N GLU A 106 -6.98 1.60 15.67
CA GLU A 106 -7.12 0.19 16.03
C GLU A 106 -6.19 -0.65 15.14
N THR A 107 -6.24 -0.39 13.83
CA THR A 107 -5.39 -1.04 12.83
C THR A 107 -3.90 -0.81 13.09
N LYS A 108 -3.50 0.39 13.52
CA LYS A 108 -2.13 0.70 13.94
C LYS A 108 -1.67 -0.20 15.08
N LYS A 109 -2.47 -0.31 16.16
CA LYS A 109 -2.11 -1.14 17.33
C LYS A 109 -1.92 -2.60 16.95
N VAL A 110 -2.79 -3.11 16.07
CA VAL A 110 -2.70 -4.47 15.52
C VAL A 110 -1.40 -4.64 14.72
N ALA A 111 -1.08 -3.69 13.84
CA ALA A 111 0.15 -3.72 13.05
C ALA A 111 1.40 -3.76 13.95
N GLU A 112 1.46 -2.92 14.98
CA GLU A 112 2.58 -2.88 15.92
C GLU A 112 2.71 -4.16 16.75
N ALA A 113 1.60 -4.75 17.18
CA ALA A 113 1.60 -6.03 17.91
C ALA A 113 2.12 -7.15 17.02
N GLU A 114 1.56 -7.29 15.81
CA GLU A 114 1.96 -8.29 14.83
C GLU A 114 3.42 -8.16 14.45
N TYR A 115 3.91 -6.93 14.22
CA TYR A 115 5.31 -6.70 13.88
C TYR A 115 6.25 -7.21 14.97
N ARG A 116 5.96 -6.87 16.23
CA ARG A 116 6.75 -7.31 17.39
C ARG A 116 6.74 -8.82 17.54
N ASP A 117 5.58 -9.45 17.35
CA ASP A 117 5.44 -10.89 17.53
C ASP A 117 6.08 -11.68 16.38
N ALA A 118 6.01 -11.16 15.15
CA ALA A 118 6.72 -11.69 14.00
C ALA A 118 8.24 -11.66 14.19
N LEU A 119 8.79 -10.54 14.68
CA LEU A 119 10.22 -10.44 15.00
C LEU A 119 10.64 -11.45 16.08
N LYS A 120 9.86 -11.58 17.18
CA LYS A 120 10.12 -12.60 18.22
C LYS A 120 10.06 -14.03 17.69
N SER A 121 9.24 -14.26 16.68
CA SER A 121 9.10 -15.56 16.00
C SER A 121 10.24 -15.87 15.03
N GLY A 122 11.21 -14.96 14.88
CA GLY A 122 12.41 -15.15 14.05
C GLY A 122 12.23 -14.77 12.59
N LEU A 123 11.15 -14.06 12.23
CA LEU A 123 11.01 -13.49 10.89
C LEU A 123 12.06 -12.39 10.68
N ALA A 124 12.59 -12.32 9.46
CA ALA A 124 13.39 -11.17 9.04
C ALA A 124 12.56 -9.88 9.13
N PRO A 125 13.15 -8.72 9.47
CA PRO A 125 12.41 -7.47 9.64
C PRO A 125 11.51 -7.09 8.46
N GLN A 126 11.94 -7.36 7.24
CA GLN A 126 11.16 -7.13 6.02
C GLN A 126 9.93 -8.04 5.97
N ALA A 127 10.07 -9.32 6.32
CA ALA A 127 8.96 -10.27 6.35
C ALA A 127 7.99 -9.95 7.49
N ALA A 128 8.49 -9.55 8.66
CA ALA A 128 7.68 -9.09 9.77
C ALA A 128 6.85 -7.85 9.41
N MET A 129 7.45 -6.90 8.68
CA MET A 129 6.76 -5.69 8.21
C MET A 129 5.61 -6.05 7.25
N LEU A 130 5.83 -6.96 6.31
CA LEU A 130 4.77 -7.47 5.43
C LEU A 130 3.65 -8.15 6.24
N SER A 131 4.00 -8.99 7.22
CA SER A 131 3.01 -9.66 8.10
C SER A 131 2.12 -8.64 8.81
N ALA A 132 2.74 -7.63 9.42
CA ALA A 132 2.04 -6.56 10.13
C ALA A 132 1.04 -5.83 9.24
N PHE A 133 1.44 -5.46 8.03
CA PHE A 133 0.56 -4.76 7.09
C PHE A 133 -0.56 -5.64 6.52
N LEU A 134 -0.31 -6.93 6.31
CA LEU A 134 -1.36 -7.88 5.91
C LEU A 134 -2.43 -8.01 7.00
N THR A 135 -2.02 -8.18 8.25
CA THR A 135 -2.93 -8.28 9.40
C THR A 135 -3.70 -6.97 9.61
N ALA A 136 -3.02 -5.83 9.52
CA ALA A 136 -3.63 -4.51 9.58
C ALA A 136 -4.72 -4.30 8.51
N GLY A 137 -4.42 -4.65 7.26
CA GLY A 137 -5.37 -4.57 6.15
C GLY A 137 -6.55 -5.53 6.28
N ALA A 138 -6.37 -6.71 6.90
CA ALA A 138 -7.46 -7.61 7.23
C ALA A 138 -8.36 -7.03 8.34
N MET A 139 -7.78 -6.40 9.36
CA MET A 139 -8.54 -5.76 10.44
C MET A 139 -9.39 -4.61 9.91
N LEU A 140 -8.81 -3.71 9.10
CA LEU A 140 -9.54 -2.56 8.56
C LEU A 140 -10.76 -2.98 7.74
N ARG A 141 -10.64 -4.06 6.94
CA ARG A 141 -11.77 -4.63 6.18
C ARG A 141 -12.84 -5.23 7.09
N THR A 142 -12.44 -5.89 8.18
CA THR A 142 -13.37 -6.43 9.18
C THR A 142 -14.15 -5.31 9.88
N ILE A 143 -13.46 -4.23 10.27
CA ILE A 143 -14.10 -3.04 10.86
C ILE A 143 -15.11 -2.45 9.88
N ALA A 144 -14.69 -2.20 8.63
CA ALA A 144 -15.55 -1.63 7.60
C ALA A 144 -16.82 -2.48 7.38
N ALA A 145 -16.69 -3.82 7.31
CA ALA A 145 -17.80 -4.73 7.13
C ALA A 145 -18.79 -4.77 8.30
N GLY A 146 -18.32 -4.53 9.54
CA GLY A 146 -19.17 -4.47 10.74
C GLY A 146 -19.91 -3.15 10.93
N SER A 147 -19.65 -2.14 10.08
CA SER A 147 -20.31 -0.83 10.08
C SER A 147 -21.54 -0.76 9.15
N HIS A 148 -21.92 -1.87 8.52
CA HIS A 148 -23.11 -2.04 7.67
C HIS A 148 -24.15 -2.91 8.36
#